data_AF-A0A7C3Y0S4-F1
#
_entry.id   AF-A0A7C3Y0S4-F1
#
_cell.length_a   1.000
_cell.length_b   1.000
_cell.length_c   1.000
_cell.angle_alpha   90.00
_cell.angle_beta   90.00
_cell.angle_gamma   90.00
#
_symmetry.space_group_name_H-M   'P 1'
#
loop_
_entity.id
_entity.type
_entity.pdbx_description
1 polymer ?
#
loop_
_entity_poly.entity_id
_entity_poly.type
_entity_poly.pdbx_seq_one_letter_code
_entity_poly.pdbx_strand_id
1 'polypeptide(L)'
;MSEKVKVTLEKIGMGILAIGIATPLIFILTIFVDPSIFERYWVVVVGVGIGVGVLGCFIWGVASALKATPPKELVKRIVDYAVPILESKGKVSFHDIATHLGVDVSDVDDCIHRMIIEGSFEGYFENVTTPSGWLVKVARLCKYCGTEVQPGARKCPNCGAVIKK
;
A
#
# COMPACT_ATOMS: atom_id res chain seq x y z
N MET A 1 8.18 5.34 -6.48
CA MET A 1 9.58 5.10 -6.08
C MET A 1 10.22 4.24 -7.16
N SER A 2 11.34 4.65 -7.77
CA SER A 2 11.97 3.86 -8.84
C SER A 2 12.40 2.50 -8.30
N GLU A 3 12.22 1.44 -9.08
CA GLU A 3 12.59 0.07 -8.72
C GLU A 3 14.06 -0.06 -8.27
N LYS A 4 14.92 0.80 -8.82
CA LYS A 4 16.33 0.96 -8.39
C LYS A 4 16.45 1.34 -6.90
N VAL A 5 15.56 2.19 -6.39
CA VAL A 5 15.57 2.64 -4.98
C VAL A 5 15.15 1.51 -4.05
N LYS A 6 14.18 0.67 -4.45
CA LYS A 6 13.72 -0.48 -3.65
C LYS A 6 14.85 -1.50 -3.45
N VAL A 7 15.53 -1.87 -4.54
CA VAL A 7 16.68 -2.79 -4.51
C VAL A 7 17.84 -2.23 -3.69
N THR A 8 18.05 -0.91 -3.76
CA THR A 8 19.12 -0.25 -2.99
C THR A 8 18.80 -0.26 -1.49
N LEU A 9 17.55 0.00 -1.11
CA LEU A 9 17.13 -0.01 0.29
C LEU A 9 17.21 -1.40 0.92
N GLU A 10 16.84 -2.45 0.18
CA GLU A 10 16.92 -3.84 0.66
C GLU A 10 18.37 -4.30 0.85
N LYS A 11 19.28 -3.91 -0.06
CA LYS A 11 20.71 -4.19 0.11
C LYS A 11 21.31 -3.46 1.31
N ILE A 12 20.92 -2.22 1.54
CA ILE A 12 21.36 -1.45 2.72
C ILE A 12 20.82 -2.08 4.01
N GLY A 13 19.54 -2.49 4.02
CA GLY A 13 18.91 -3.16 5.15
C GLY A 13 19.63 -4.46 5.54
N MET A 14 19.96 -5.31 4.55
CA MET A 14 20.72 -6.55 4.82
C MET A 14 22.15 -6.27 5.31
N GLY A 15 22.80 -5.23 4.82
CA GLY A 15 24.14 -4.84 5.29
C GLY A 15 24.16 -4.39 6.76
N ILE A 16 23.17 -3.57 7.16
CA ILE A 16 23.05 -3.11 8.56
C ILE A 16 22.73 -4.29 9.48
N LEU A 17 21.88 -5.23 9.05
CA LEU A 17 21.57 -6.42 9.83
C LEU A 17 22.82 -7.31 10.04
N ALA A 18 23.63 -7.50 8.99
CA ALA A 18 24.86 -8.29 9.07
C ALA A 18 25.87 -7.68 10.05
N ILE A 19 26.04 -6.35 10.01
CA ILE A 19 26.92 -5.62 10.96
C ILE A 19 26.36 -5.71 12.39
N GLY A 20 25.05 -5.57 12.54
CA GLY A 20 24.35 -5.68 13.83
C GLY A 20 24.49 -7.05 14.50
N ILE A 21 24.63 -8.13 13.71
CA ILE A 21 24.85 -9.49 14.23
C ILE A 21 26.34 -9.81 14.43
N ALA A 22 27.22 -9.34 13.53
CA ALA A 22 28.65 -9.62 13.62
C ALA A 22 29.33 -8.93 14.82
N THR A 23 28.93 -7.69 15.12
CA THR A 23 29.52 -6.90 16.21
C THR A 23 29.36 -7.56 17.59
N PRO A 24 28.16 -8.03 18.02
CA PRO A 24 28.02 -8.74 19.29
C PRO A 24 28.73 -10.09 19.32
N LEU A 25 28.84 -10.80 18.19
CA LEU A 25 29.60 -12.06 18.12
C LEU A 25 31.10 -11.85 18.34
N ILE A 26 31.68 -10.85 17.69
CA ILE A 26 33.08 -10.47 17.89
C ILE A 26 33.30 -10.04 19.35
N PHE A 27 32.35 -9.28 19.91
CA PHE A 27 32.44 -8.84 21.30
C PHE A 27 32.38 -10.00 22.30
N ILE A 28 31.47 -10.97 22.09
CA ILE A 28 31.41 -12.19 22.90
C ILE A 28 32.74 -12.95 22.81
N LEU A 29 33.31 -13.11 21.61
CA LEU A 29 34.61 -13.76 21.44
C LEU A 29 35.73 -13.01 22.18
N THR A 30 35.73 -11.68 22.19
CA THR A 30 36.74 -10.90 22.93
C THR A 30 36.61 -11.06 24.45
N ILE A 31 35.39 -11.19 24.99
CA ILE A 31 35.15 -11.46 26.42
C ILE A 31 35.71 -12.84 26.82
N PHE A 32 35.56 -13.85 25.96
CA PHE A 32 36.10 -15.19 26.22
C PHE A 32 37.64 -15.23 26.23
N VAL A 33 38.29 -14.33 25.49
CA VAL A 33 39.76 -14.26 25.42
C VAL A 33 40.36 -13.50 26.61
N ASP A 34 39.73 -12.40 27.05
CA ASP A 34 40.19 -11.64 28.22
C ASP A 34 39.00 -10.97 28.96
N PRO A 35 38.63 -11.47 30.16
CA PRO A 35 37.51 -10.93 30.93
C PRO A 35 37.75 -9.50 31.44
N SER A 36 39.01 -9.06 31.55
CA SER A 36 39.34 -7.74 32.11
C SER A 36 38.95 -6.58 31.19
N ILE A 37 38.81 -6.87 29.89
CA ILE A 37 38.34 -5.91 28.87
C ILE A 37 36.87 -5.54 29.12
N PHE A 38 36.07 -6.47 29.67
CA PHE A 38 34.66 -6.23 29.94
C PHE A 38 34.44 -5.08 30.94
N GLU A 39 35.18 -5.07 32.07
CA GLU A 39 35.04 -4.02 33.07
C GLU A 39 35.39 -2.62 32.55
N ARG A 40 36.33 -2.51 31.61
CA ARG A 40 36.73 -1.21 31.03
C ARG A 40 35.80 -0.71 29.94
N TYR A 41 35.19 -1.60 29.15
CA TYR A 41 34.54 -1.22 27.89
C TYR A 41 33.04 -1.54 27.81
N TRP A 42 32.45 -2.15 28.84
CA TRP A 42 31.03 -2.51 28.80
C TRP A 42 30.10 -1.30 28.55
N VAL A 43 30.40 -0.13 29.13
CA VAL A 43 29.59 1.09 28.94
C VAL A 43 29.61 1.55 27.48
N VAL A 44 30.77 1.49 26.82
CA VAL A 44 30.92 1.88 25.41
C VAL A 44 30.16 0.90 24.52
N VAL A 45 30.22 -0.38 24.82
CA VAL A 45 29.58 -1.43 24.01
C VAL A 45 28.06 -1.40 24.16
N VAL A 46 27.56 -1.22 25.38
CA VAL A 46 26.12 -1.02 25.62
C VAL A 46 25.63 0.25 24.94
N GLY A 47 26.39 1.35 25.02
CA GLY A 47 26.05 2.61 24.35
C GLY A 47 25.97 2.48 22.82
N VAL A 48 26.97 1.84 22.20
CA VAL A 48 27.00 1.60 20.75
C VAL A 48 25.88 0.63 20.34
N GLY A 49 25.66 -0.45 21.09
CA GLY A 49 24.61 -1.42 20.82
C GLY A 49 23.21 -0.83 20.84
N ILE A 50 22.90 -0.01 21.86
CA ILE A 50 21.63 0.72 21.94
C ILE A 50 21.52 1.72 20.79
N GLY A 51 22.59 2.46 20.49
CA GLY A 51 22.60 3.44 19.40
C GLY A 51 22.29 2.82 18.05
N VAL A 52 22.97 1.72 17.70
CA VAL A 52 22.73 0.98 16.44
C VAL A 52 21.34 0.35 16.41
N GLY A 53 20.88 -0.20 17.53
CA GLY A 53 19.54 -0.80 17.64
C GLY A 53 18.43 0.22 17.39
N VAL A 54 18.49 1.39 18.03
CA VAL A 54 17.50 2.47 17.84
C VAL A 54 17.54 2.99 16.42
N LEU A 55 18.72 3.19 15.83
CA LEU A 55 18.86 3.65 14.46
C LEU A 55 18.28 2.62 13.47
N GLY A 56 18.54 1.33 13.70
CA GLY A 56 17.99 0.23 12.91
C GLY A 56 16.46 0.18 12.94
N CYS A 57 15.87 0.32 14.12
CA CYS A 57 14.41 0.39 14.29
C CYS A 57 13.81 1.61 13.58
N PHE A 58 14.48 2.77 13.64
CA PHE A 58 14.04 3.97 12.93
C PHE A 58 14.07 3.79 11.41
N ILE A 59 15.17 3.28 10.87
CA ILE A 59 15.32 3.05 9.43
C ILE A 59 14.30 2.02 8.94
N TRP A 60 14.08 0.93 9.68
CA TRP A 60 13.07 -0.07 9.34
C TRP A 60 11.66 0.53 9.40
N GLY A 61 11.34 1.28 10.46
CA GLY A 61 10.03 1.92 10.62
C GLY A 61 9.71 2.87 9.47
N VAL A 62 10.67 3.72 9.09
CA VAL A 62 10.54 4.65 7.95
C VAL A 62 10.43 3.89 6.63
N ALA A 63 11.22 2.84 6.41
CA ALA A 63 11.14 2.02 5.19
C ALA A 63 9.77 1.34 5.03
N SER A 64 9.22 0.80 6.12
CA SER A 64 7.88 0.22 6.15
C SER A 64 6.80 1.26 5.89
N ALA A 65 6.91 2.45 6.49
CA ALA A 65 5.97 3.55 6.24
C ALA A 65 6.00 4.04 4.78
N LEU A 66 7.18 4.08 4.17
CA LEU A 66 7.33 4.44 2.75
C LEU A 66 6.77 3.36 1.80
N LYS A 67 6.85 2.07 2.16
CA LYS A 67 6.19 0.97 1.41
C LYS A 67 4.65 1.04 1.49
N ALA A 68 4.10 1.70 2.52
CA ALA A 68 2.66 1.74 2.74
C ALA A 68 1.89 2.66 1.77
N THR A 69 2.55 3.64 1.15
CA THR A 69 1.84 4.58 0.25
C THR A 69 1.92 4.13 -1.21
N PRO A 70 0.79 3.83 -1.87
CA PRO A 70 0.79 3.55 -3.30
C PRO A 70 1.32 4.78 -4.06
N PRO A 71 2.11 4.59 -5.13
CA PRO A 71 2.61 5.72 -5.90
C PRO A 71 1.43 6.49 -6.48
N LYS A 72 1.30 7.77 -6.10
CA LYS A 72 0.22 8.68 -6.55
C LYS A 72 0.01 8.67 -8.08
N GLU A 73 1.07 8.41 -8.84
CA GLU A 73 1.02 8.30 -10.29
C GLU A 73 0.31 7.04 -10.81
N LEU A 74 0.44 5.91 -10.10
CA LEU A 74 -0.29 4.68 -10.45
C LEU A 74 -1.78 4.85 -10.16
N VAL A 75 -2.08 5.41 -8.99
CA VAL A 75 -3.44 5.74 -8.55
C VAL A 75 -4.15 6.61 -9.60
N LYS A 76 -3.52 7.70 -10.04
CA LYS A 76 -4.06 8.59 -11.06
C LYS A 76 -4.35 7.84 -12.38
N ARG A 77 -3.42 7.02 -12.84
CA ARG A 77 -3.58 6.25 -14.09
C ARG A 77 -4.70 5.20 -14.01
N ILE A 78 -4.86 4.54 -12.86
CA ILE A 78 -5.97 3.61 -12.62
C ILE A 78 -7.30 4.37 -12.72
N VAL A 79 -7.40 5.53 -12.10
CA VAL A 79 -8.62 6.36 -12.09
C VAL A 79 -8.97 6.87 -13.47
N ASP A 80 -8.00 7.45 -14.18
CA ASP A 80 -8.19 8.02 -15.52
C ASP A 80 -8.71 6.96 -16.52
N TYR A 81 -8.32 5.70 -16.33
CA TYR A 81 -8.80 4.58 -17.13
C TYR A 81 -10.12 3.98 -16.63
N ALA A 82 -10.23 3.71 -15.32
CA ALA A 82 -11.35 2.95 -14.75
C ALA A 82 -12.65 3.76 -14.68
N VAL A 83 -12.58 5.05 -14.35
CA VAL A 83 -13.77 5.91 -14.17
C VAL A 83 -14.66 5.99 -15.42
N PRO A 84 -14.16 6.32 -16.63
CA PRO A 84 -15.01 6.39 -17.82
C PRO A 84 -15.62 5.03 -18.19
N ILE A 85 -14.91 3.93 -17.90
CA ILE A 85 -15.43 2.57 -18.14
C ILE A 85 -16.51 2.21 -17.12
N LEU A 86 -16.32 2.59 -15.85
CA LEU A 86 -17.32 2.42 -14.81
C LEU A 86 -18.59 3.25 -15.06
N GLU A 87 -18.46 4.44 -15.63
CA GLU A 87 -19.61 5.27 -16.01
C GLU A 87 -20.37 4.75 -17.24
N SER A 88 -19.67 4.12 -18.19
CA SER A 88 -20.29 3.61 -19.42
C SER A 88 -20.81 2.17 -19.30
N LYS A 89 -20.05 1.28 -18.67
CA LYS A 89 -20.35 -0.16 -18.57
C LYS A 89 -20.81 -0.60 -17.17
N GLY A 90 -20.61 0.21 -16.14
CA GLY A 90 -20.95 -0.12 -14.75
C GLY A 90 -19.98 -1.10 -14.06
N LYS A 91 -19.05 -1.72 -14.80
CA LYS A 91 -18.04 -2.65 -14.25
C LYS A 91 -16.74 -2.64 -15.07
N VAL A 92 -15.62 -2.90 -14.40
CA VAL A 92 -14.29 -3.07 -15.02
C VAL A 92 -13.49 -4.14 -14.25
N SER A 93 -12.75 -4.99 -14.95
CA SER A 93 -11.92 -6.03 -14.32
C SER A 93 -10.53 -5.50 -13.94
N PHE A 94 -9.93 -6.01 -12.88
CA PHE A 94 -8.55 -5.64 -12.50
C PHE A 94 -7.55 -6.10 -13.55
N HIS A 95 -7.84 -7.22 -14.21
CA HIS A 95 -7.02 -7.74 -15.30
C HIS A 95 -6.96 -6.76 -16.48
N ASP A 96 -8.08 -6.16 -16.86
CA ASP A 96 -8.11 -5.17 -17.95
C ASP A 96 -7.33 -3.90 -17.58
N ILE A 97 -7.44 -3.45 -16.33
CA ILE A 97 -6.70 -2.30 -15.82
C ILE A 97 -5.19 -2.60 -15.82
N ALA A 98 -4.81 -3.76 -15.28
CA ALA A 98 -3.41 -4.22 -15.22
C ALA A 98 -2.79 -4.33 -16.62
N THR A 99 -3.54 -4.93 -17.57
CA THR A 99 -3.11 -5.08 -18.97
C THR A 99 -2.93 -3.73 -19.65
N HIS A 100 -3.83 -2.78 -19.42
CA HIS A 100 -3.74 -1.44 -20.03
C HIS A 100 -2.56 -0.63 -19.47
N LEU A 101 -2.26 -0.79 -18.18
CA LEU A 101 -1.21 -0.05 -17.49
C LEU A 101 0.16 -0.73 -17.52
N GLY A 102 0.24 -1.99 -17.96
CA GLY A 102 1.47 -2.78 -17.96
C GLY A 102 2.00 -3.06 -16.56
N VAL A 103 1.11 -3.26 -15.60
CA VAL A 103 1.43 -3.53 -14.18
C VAL A 103 0.85 -4.87 -13.75
N ASP A 104 1.32 -5.41 -12.63
CA ASP A 104 0.81 -6.66 -12.09
C ASP A 104 -0.62 -6.49 -11.55
N VAL A 105 -1.44 -7.54 -11.67
CA VAL A 105 -2.82 -7.52 -11.17
C VAL A 105 -2.85 -7.37 -9.65
N SER A 106 -1.89 -7.95 -8.94
CA SER A 106 -1.75 -7.81 -7.48
C SER A 106 -1.50 -6.36 -7.07
N ASP A 107 -0.69 -5.62 -7.84
CA ASP A 107 -0.42 -4.20 -7.57
C ASP A 107 -1.69 -3.36 -7.76
N VAL A 108 -2.52 -3.70 -8.74
CA VAL A 108 -3.80 -3.04 -8.99
C VAL A 108 -4.81 -3.34 -7.89
N ASP A 109 -4.93 -4.60 -7.47
CA ASP A 109 -5.80 -5.03 -6.38
C ASP A 109 -5.42 -4.34 -5.06
N ASP A 110 -4.15 -4.43 -4.66
CA ASP A 110 -3.63 -3.79 -3.46
C ASP A 110 -3.83 -2.27 -3.46
N CYS A 111 -3.71 -1.66 -4.64
CA CYS A 111 -3.95 -0.23 -4.81
C CYS A 111 -5.44 0.06 -4.61
N ILE A 112 -6.34 -0.65 -5.28
CA ILE A 112 -7.79 -0.42 -5.20
C ILE A 112 -8.31 -0.70 -3.78
N HIS A 113 -7.85 -1.76 -3.15
CA HIS A 113 -8.25 -2.13 -1.80
C HIS A 113 -7.87 -1.04 -0.78
N ARG A 114 -6.63 -0.53 -0.85
CA ARG A 114 -6.20 0.62 -0.04
C ARG A 114 -7.01 1.89 -0.35
N MET A 115 -7.23 2.17 -1.62
CA MET A 115 -8.00 3.34 -2.05
C MET A 115 -9.43 3.35 -1.48
N ILE A 116 -10.06 2.18 -1.36
CA ILE A 116 -11.40 2.03 -0.78
C ILE A 116 -11.37 2.16 0.74
N ILE A 117 -10.43 1.49 1.43
CA ILE A 117 -10.33 1.51 2.91
C ILE A 117 -9.98 2.90 3.43
N GLU A 118 -9.00 3.56 2.82
CA GLU A 118 -8.48 4.85 3.29
C GLU A 118 -9.44 6.01 3.00
N GLY A 119 -10.52 5.79 2.24
CA GLY A 119 -11.44 6.84 1.84
C GLY A 119 -10.78 7.94 1.01
N SER A 120 -9.58 7.68 0.46
CA SER A 120 -8.73 8.67 -0.21
C SER A 120 -9.28 9.17 -1.54
N PHE A 121 -10.47 8.72 -1.93
CA PHE A 121 -11.17 9.12 -3.15
C PHE A 121 -12.45 9.86 -2.82
N GLU A 122 -12.33 11.12 -2.40
CA GLU A 122 -13.44 12.05 -2.50
C GLU A 122 -13.85 12.17 -3.98
N GLY A 123 -14.91 11.45 -4.37
CA GLY A 123 -15.66 11.67 -5.62
C GLY A 123 -15.45 10.70 -6.80
N TYR A 124 -14.44 9.84 -6.82
CA TYR A 124 -14.16 9.02 -8.04
C TYR A 124 -14.78 7.61 -8.00
N PHE A 125 -14.82 6.97 -6.82
CA PHE A 125 -15.37 5.62 -6.64
C PHE A 125 -16.54 5.59 -5.65
N GLU A 126 -17.44 6.58 -5.74
CA GLU A 126 -18.66 6.57 -4.94
C GLU A 126 -19.56 5.37 -5.29
N ASN A 127 -19.96 4.60 -4.27
CA ASN A 127 -20.81 3.42 -4.41
C ASN A 127 -20.17 2.35 -5.30
N VAL A 128 -18.91 2.00 -5.07
CA VAL A 128 -18.22 0.94 -5.81
C VAL A 128 -17.92 -0.22 -4.86
N THR A 129 -18.21 -1.43 -5.31
CA THR A 129 -17.86 -2.68 -4.63
C THR A 129 -16.82 -3.44 -5.43
N THR A 130 -16.04 -4.25 -4.73
CA THR A 130 -14.95 -5.04 -5.33
C THR A 130 -15.17 -6.56 -5.19
N PRO A 131 -16.19 -7.14 -5.84
CA PRO A 131 -16.35 -8.59 -5.82
C PRO A 131 -15.29 -9.26 -6.70
N SER A 132 -14.40 -10.05 -6.09
CA SER A 132 -13.55 -11.04 -6.77
C SER A 132 -12.76 -10.51 -7.99
N GLY A 133 -12.04 -9.40 -7.83
CA GLY A 133 -11.18 -8.86 -8.90
C GLY A 133 -11.89 -7.93 -9.90
N TRP A 134 -13.08 -7.45 -9.57
CA TRP A 134 -13.84 -6.49 -10.38
C TRP A 134 -14.11 -5.23 -9.60
N LEU A 135 -14.04 -4.06 -10.24
CA LEU A 135 -14.66 -2.84 -9.75
C LEU A 135 -16.08 -2.80 -10.33
N VAL A 136 -17.10 -2.80 -9.48
CA VAL A 136 -18.50 -2.75 -9.88
C VAL A 136 -19.15 -1.55 -9.21
N LYS A 137 -19.77 -0.68 -10.00
CA LYS A 137 -20.54 0.44 -9.45
C LYS A 137 -21.89 -0.08 -8.97
N VAL A 138 -22.12 -0.01 -7.67
CA VAL A 138 -23.37 -0.41 -7.01
C VAL A 138 -24.49 0.46 -7.54
N ALA A 139 -25.55 -0.20 -8.02
CA ALA A 139 -26.78 0.45 -8.43
C ALA A 139 -27.39 1.21 -7.24
N ARG A 140 -27.77 2.47 -7.45
CA ARG A 140 -28.52 3.21 -6.42
C ARG A 140 -29.96 2.70 -6.42
N LEU A 141 -30.52 2.44 -5.24
CA LEU A 141 -31.94 2.12 -5.13
C LEU A 141 -32.77 3.39 -5.35
N CYS A 142 -33.81 3.29 -6.17
CA CYS A 142 -34.77 4.38 -6.32
C CYS A 142 -35.50 4.61 -5.00
N LYS A 143 -35.43 5.84 -4.46
CA LYS A 143 -36.11 6.21 -3.19
C LYS A 143 -37.64 6.04 -3.23
N TYR A 144 -38.24 6.01 -4.42
CA TYR A 144 -39.69 5.94 -4.58
C TYR A 144 -40.21 4.52 -4.72
N CYS A 145 -39.50 3.65 -5.45
CA CYS A 145 -39.99 2.31 -5.75
C CYS A 145 -39.04 1.19 -5.32
N GLY A 146 -37.88 1.52 -4.73
CA GLY A 146 -36.89 0.54 -4.28
C GLY A 146 -36.20 -0.23 -5.41
N THR A 147 -36.48 0.07 -6.68
CA THR A 147 -35.86 -0.63 -7.81
C THR A 147 -34.39 -0.21 -7.95
N GLU A 148 -33.52 -1.18 -8.23
CA GLU A 148 -32.13 -0.90 -8.59
C GLU A 148 -32.07 -0.06 -9.86
N VAL A 149 -31.40 1.08 -9.76
CA VAL A 149 -31.19 1.98 -10.88
C VAL A 149 -29.72 1.94 -11.27
N GLN A 150 -29.48 1.70 -12.57
CA GLN A 150 -28.14 1.73 -13.10
C GLN A 150 -27.43 3.05 -12.77
N PRO A 151 -26.14 3.00 -12.43
CA PRO A 151 -25.38 4.20 -12.14
C PRO A 151 -25.39 5.14 -13.35
N GLY A 152 -25.74 6.42 -13.13
CA GLY A 152 -25.81 7.43 -14.19
C GLY A 152 -27.17 7.61 -14.87
N ALA A 153 -28.16 6.74 -14.59
CA ALA A 153 -29.51 6.92 -15.11
C ALA A 153 -30.18 8.15 -14.48
N ARG A 154 -30.64 9.08 -15.34
CA ARG A 154 -31.34 10.32 -14.92
C ARG A 154 -32.76 10.05 -14.41
N LYS A 155 -33.35 8.91 -14.78
CA LYS A 155 -34.71 8.50 -14.41
C LYS A 155 -34.72 7.03 -14.03
N CYS A 156 -35.55 6.67 -13.06
CA CYS A 156 -35.82 5.29 -12.73
C CYS A 156 -36.53 4.60 -13.90
N PRO A 157 -36.05 3.44 -14.39
CA PRO A 157 -36.69 2.72 -15.48
C PRO A 157 -38.05 2.13 -15.09
N ASN A 158 -38.32 1.96 -13.79
CA ASN A 158 -39.57 1.38 -13.31
C ASN A 158 -40.65 2.45 -13.04
N CYS A 159 -40.34 3.47 -12.23
CA CYS A 159 -41.33 4.48 -11.83
C CYS A 159 -41.23 5.82 -12.56
N GLY A 160 -40.23 5.99 -13.45
CA GLY A 160 -39.99 7.24 -14.18
C GLY A 160 -39.49 8.40 -13.32
N ALA A 161 -39.36 8.22 -12.00
CA ALA A 161 -38.92 9.27 -11.08
C ALA A 161 -37.49 9.73 -11.41
N VAL A 162 -37.27 11.04 -11.35
CA VAL A 162 -35.94 11.63 -11.58
C VAL A 162 -35.01 11.26 -10.44
N ILE A 163 -33.91 10.58 -10.77
CA ILE A 163 -32.87 10.25 -9.81
C ILE A 163 -31.98 11.49 -9.69
N LYS A 164 -32.22 12.31 -8.67
CA LYS A 164 -31.35 13.46 -8.35
C LYS A 164 -30.00 12.91 -7.88
N LYS A 165 -28.93 13.48 -8.47
CA LYS A 165 -27.53 13.10 -8.21
C LYS A 165 -27.19 13.31 -6.74
#